data_AF-A0A835V4I4-F1
#
_entry.id   AF-A0A835V4I4-F1
#
_cell.length_a   1.000
_cell.length_b   1.000
_cell.length_c   1.000
_cell.angle_alpha   90.00
_cell.angle_beta   90.00
_cell.angle_gamma   90.00
#
_symmetry.space_group_name_H-M   'P 1'
#
loop_
_entity.id
_entity.type
_entity.pdbx_description
1 polymer ?
#
loop_
_entity_poly.entity_id
_entity_poly.type
_entity_poly.pdbx_seq_one_letter_code
_entity_poly.pdbx_strand_id
1 'polypeptide(L)' 'MFPLKVTEELVHWPEMSVRHRRWVSVAEAREGCKHSWMREALDRLVRRLSSSIRRRKSASVS' A
#
# COMPACT_ATOMS: atom_id res chain seq x y z
N MET A 1 -2.69 11.77 -5.16
CA MET A 1 -1.71 11.38 -4.12
C MET A 1 -0.74 10.35 -4.70
N PHE A 2 0.56 10.45 -4.41
CA PHE A 2 1.58 9.49 -4.85
C PHE A 2 1.72 8.36 -3.83
N PRO A 3 1.82 7.08 -4.27
CA PRO A 3 2.12 5.98 -3.36
C PRO A 3 3.54 6.16 -2.84
N LEU A 4 3.69 6.22 -1.51
CA LEU A 4 5.00 6.27 -0.87
C LEU A 4 5.52 4.85 -0.65
N LYS A 5 6.78 4.61 -1.02
CA LYS A 5 7.47 3.39 -0.65
C LYS A 5 7.98 3.57 0.78
N VAL A 6 7.41 2.82 1.73
CA VAL A 6 7.93 2.76 3.09
C VAL A 6 9.29 2.05 3.03
N THR A 7 10.35 2.75 3.40
CA THR A 7 11.72 2.20 3.44
C THR A 7 12.10 1.72 4.84
N GLU A 8 11.56 2.37 5.86
CA GLU A 8 11.78 2.04 7.27
C GLU A 8 10.52 2.32 8.08
N GLU A 9 10.36 1.54 9.14
CA GLU A 9 9.27 1.66 10.10
C GLU A 9 9.89 1.93 11.48
N LEU A 10 9.82 3.19 11.92
CA LEU A 10 10.32 3.59 13.23
C LEU A 10 9.43 3.05 14.35
N VAL A 11 10.06 2.52 15.40
CA VAL A 11 9.38 2.09 16.64
C VAL A 11 8.79 3.30 17.36
N HIS A 12 9.53 4.40 17.43
CA HIS A 12 9.09 5.66 18.03
C HIS A 12 8.95 6.72 16.94
N TRP A 13 7.80 7.40 16.89
CA TRP A 13 7.52 8.46 15.92
C TRP A 13 6.65 9.54 16.56
N PRO A 14 6.71 10.81 16.08
CA PRO A 14 6.20 11.96 16.81
C PRO A 14 4.72 11.87 17.21
N GLU A 15 3.85 11.31 16.35
CA GLU A 15 2.41 11.26 16.59
C GLU A 15 1.90 9.88 17.09
N MET A 16 2.79 8.98 17.52
CA MET A 16 2.43 7.64 18.00
C MET A 16 1.45 7.64 19.18
N SER A 17 1.46 8.69 20.00
CA SER A 17 0.57 8.83 21.16
C SER A 17 -0.89 9.14 20.77
N VAL A 18 -1.11 9.72 19.58
CA VAL A 18 -2.42 10.19 19.12
C VAL A 18 -2.92 9.46 17.87
N ARG A 19 -2.06 8.69 17.22
CA ARG A 19 -2.38 7.96 15.98
C ARG A 19 -1.85 6.54 16.05
N HIS A 20 -2.69 5.60 15.61
CA HIS A 20 -2.32 4.20 15.47
C HIS A 20 -1.91 3.90 14.03
N ARG A 21 -0.77 3.22 13.86
CA ARG A 21 -0.37 2.62 12.57
C ARG A 21 -0.60 1.12 12.65
N ARG A 22 -1.16 0.54 11.58
CA ARG A 22 -1.25 -0.90 11.39
C ARG A 22 -1.07 -1.26 9.92
N TRP A 23 -0.47 -2.41 9.66
CA TRP A 23 -0.49 -3.01 8.34
C TRP A 23 -1.85 -3.67 8.11
N VAL A 24 -2.38 -3.52 6.91
CA VAL A 24 -3.74 -3.97 6.58
C VAL A 24 -3.73 -4.66 5.23
N SER A 25 -4.70 -5.56 5.02
CA SER A 25 -4.99 -6.08 3.70
C SER A 25 -5.55 -4.98 2.78
N VAL A 26 -5.52 -5.23 1.47
CA VAL A 26 -6.13 -4.34 0.48
C VAL A 26 -7.63 -4.15 0.73
N ALA A 27 -8.32 -5.21 1.19
CA ALA A 27 -9.76 -5.15 1.49
C ALA A 27 -10.03 -4.19 2.66
N GLU A 28 -9.33 -4.37 3.79
CA GLU A 28 -9.46 -3.49 4.96
C GLU A 28 -9.08 -2.04 4.64
N ALA A 29 -8.05 -1.82 3.81
CA ALA A 29 -7.67 -0.48 3.37
C ALA A 29 -8.79 0.21 2.57
N ARG A 30 -9.54 -0.53 1.74
CA ARG A 30 -10.68 0.03 0.98
C ARG A 30 -11.82 0.46 1.90
N GLU A 31 -12.10 -0.32 2.94
CA GLU A 31 -13.13 0.01 3.93
C GLU A 31 -12.78 1.29 4.67
N GLY A 32 -11.50 1.50 5.01
CA GLY A 32 -11.01 2.73 5.63
C GLY A 32 -10.96 3.97 4.71
N CYS A 33 -11.11 3.81 3.39
CA CYS A 33 -11.09 4.94 2.46
C CYS A 33 -12.39 5.75 2.51
N LYS A 34 -12.34 6.92 3.15
CA LYS A 34 -13.45 7.90 3.25
C LYS A 34 -13.83 8.59 1.93
N HIS A 35 -12.91 8.67 0.98
CA HIS A 35 -13.11 9.38 -0.29
C HIS A 35 -12.89 8.44 -1.47
N SER A 36 -13.67 8.62 -2.54
CA SER A 36 -13.60 7.84 -3.78
C SER A 36 -12.20 7.81 -4.37
N TRP A 37 -11.53 8.97 -4.41
CA TRP A 37 -10.18 9.10 -4.95
C TRP A 37 -9.13 8.25 -4.19
N MET A 38 -9.33 7.97 -2.90
CA MET A 38 -8.44 7.09 -2.13
C MET A 38 -8.60 5.63 -2.57
N ARG A 39 -9.84 5.19 -2.81
CA ARG A 39 -10.12 3.84 -3.34
C ARG A 39 -9.52 3.68 -4.73
N GLU A 40 -9.69 4.66 -5.60
CA GLU A 40 -9.10 4.65 -6.95
C GLU A 40 -7.57 4.62 -6.93
N ALA A 41 -6.94 5.37 -6.01
CA ALA A 41 -5.48 5.34 -5.84
C ALA A 41 -5.00 3.96 -5.39
N LEU A 42 -5.71 3.32 -4.46
CA LEU A 42 -5.44 1.96 -4.01
C LEU A 42 -5.61 0.94 -5.14
N ASP A 43 -6.67 1.05 -5.95
CA ASP A 43 -6.88 0.23 -7.15
C ASP A 43 -5.70 0.32 -8.13
N ARG A 44 -5.25 1.54 -8.42
CA ARG A 44 -4.11 1.77 -9.31
C ARG A 44 -2.83 1.15 -8.75
N LEU A 45 -2.61 1.22 -7.43
CA LEU A 45 -1.46 0.57 -6.79
C LEU A 45 -1.51 -0.95 -6.94
N VAL A 46 -2.65 -1.58 -6.61
CA VAL A 46 -2.84 -3.03 -6.70
C VAL A 46 -2.61 -3.53 -8.12
N ARG A 47 -3.14 -2.81 -9.12
CA ARG A 47 -2.94 -3.15 -10.55
C ARG A 47 -1.45 -3.11 -10.94
N ARG A 48 -0.71 -2.08 -10.49
CA ARG A 48 0.74 -1.94 -10.75
C ARG A 48 1.56 -3.03 -10.08
N LEU A 49 1.24 -3.39 -8.83
CA LEU A 49 1.94 -4.45 -8.11
C LEU A 49 1.67 -5.81 -8.77
N SER A 50 0.42 -6.08 -9.15
CA SER A 50 0.04 -7.33 -9.85
C SER A 50 0.73 -7.47 -11.21
N SER A 51 0.95 -6.38 -11.95
CA SER A 51 1.70 -6.43 -13.22
C SER A 51 3.22 -6.57 -12.99
N SER A 52 3.75 -5.98 -11.92
CA SER A 52 5.17 -6.12 -11.55
C SER A 52 5.51 -7.54 -11.12
N ILE A 53 4.68 -8.15 -10.27
CA ILE A 53 4.84 -9.54 -9.82
C ILE A 53 4.83 -10.51 -11.00
N ARG A 54 3.89 -10.32 -11.95
CA ARG A 54 3.83 -11.13 -13.17
C ARG A 54 5.11 -11.05 -14.00
N ARG A 55 5.67 -9.86 -14.17
CA ARG A 55 6.95 -9.64 -14.88
C ARG A 55 8.15 -10.29 -14.18
N ARG A 56 8.18 -10.30 -12.84
CA ARG A 56 9.25 -10.98 -12.10
C ARG A 56 9.16 -12.51 -12.23
N LYS A 57 7.94 -13.07 -12.19
CA LYS A 57 7.72 -14.51 -12.38
C LYS A 57 8.13 -14.98 -13.77
N SER A 58 7.87 -14.20 -14.83
CA SER A 58 8.32 -14.55 -16.18
C SER A 58 9.84 -14.49 -16.34
N ALA A 59 10.53 -13.57 -15.63
CA ALA A 59 11.98 -13.43 -15.69
C ALA A 59 12.76 -14.48 -14.89
N SER A 60 12.13 -15.13 -13.89
CA SER A 60 12.75 -16.19 -13.08
C SER A 60 12.58 -17.60 -13.66
N VAL A 61 11.81 -17.74 -14.74
CA VAL A 61 11.53 -19.02 -15.43
C VAL A 61 12.33 -19.11 -16.75
N SER A 62 13.26 -18.17 -16.98
CA SER A 62 14.17 -18.14 -18.14
C SER A 62 15.61 -18.29 -17.69
#